data_AF-A0A847GFA1-F1
#
_entry.id   AF-A0A847GFA1-F1
#
_cell.length_a   1.000
_cell.length_b   1.000
_cell.length_c   1.000
_cell.angle_alpha   90.00
_cell.angle_beta   90.00
_cell.angle_gamma   90.00
#
_symmetry.space_group_name_H-M   'P 1'
#
loop_
_entity.id
_entity.type
_entity.pdbx_description
1 polymer ?
#
loop_
_entity_poly.entity_id
_entity_poly.type
_entity_poly.pdbx_seq_one_letter_code
_entity_poly.pdbx_strand_id
1 'polypeptide(L)'
;MSIFIDKGTTVLVQGITGRDGSFHAAQMRDYGTRVAGGVTPGKGGMEVHGIPVFDSMEEAVAATGADTSVIYVPPAFAVDAIYEAVDAGVKLVVCITEGIPANDMTRVVPHVKAAGARLIGPNCPGLITPGASKVGIMPGSIVLEGGVGVVSRSGTLTYEAIRALTLEGMGQSTCVGIGGDPVIGTSFVDCLEAFENDPATVAVVMIGEIGGGDEEEAAEFIRDRMTKPVVAFIAGRTAPPGKRMGHAGAIITGGCGTAEGKIAALHAAGVSVAGSPTELPELVRCALEGRAGVPAPPAPAPAAAHGGARREAAPAVSAARNRLSLRRWLSSMTEYGMPAETFLESAGGSSERFGCPMMSRSNQGDEQ
;
A
#
# COMPACT_ATOMS: atom_id res chain seq x y z
N MET A 1 1.15 -21.75 -9.05
CA MET A 1 0.80 -20.65 -9.98
C MET A 1 0.56 -19.41 -9.12
N SER A 2 0.68 -18.23 -9.70
CA SER A 2 0.66 -16.92 -9.04
C SER A 2 0.24 -15.85 -10.05
N ILE A 3 -0.07 -14.63 -9.59
CA ILE A 3 -0.37 -13.51 -10.49
C ILE A 3 0.81 -12.54 -10.57
N PHE A 4 1.05 -12.01 -11.77
CA PHE A 4 2.02 -10.96 -12.14
C PHE A 4 3.51 -11.24 -11.91
N ILE A 5 3.90 -11.97 -10.86
CA ILE A 5 5.29 -12.38 -10.59
C ILE A 5 5.38 -13.85 -10.17
N ASP A 6 6.51 -14.48 -10.50
CA ASP A 6 6.84 -15.87 -10.21
C ASP A 6 8.37 -16.06 -10.01
N LYS A 7 8.84 -17.30 -9.97
CA LYS A 7 10.27 -17.65 -9.79
C LYS A 7 11.18 -17.24 -10.96
N GLY A 8 10.60 -17.04 -12.15
CA GLY A 8 11.31 -16.60 -13.36
C GLY A 8 11.41 -15.08 -13.50
N THR A 9 10.63 -14.33 -12.72
CA THR A 9 10.65 -12.86 -12.71
C THR A 9 12.07 -12.33 -12.50
N THR A 10 12.53 -11.49 -13.44
CA THR A 10 13.87 -10.91 -13.42
C THR A 10 13.77 -9.40 -13.28
N VAL A 11 14.33 -8.86 -12.20
CA VAL A 11 14.05 -7.50 -11.72
C VAL A 11 15.25 -6.57 -11.90
N LEU A 12 14.97 -5.37 -12.42
CA LEU A 12 15.86 -4.20 -12.34
C LEU A 12 15.40 -3.23 -11.26
N VAL A 13 16.35 -2.63 -10.56
CA VAL A 13 16.08 -1.64 -9.50
C VAL A 13 16.48 -0.24 -9.96
N GLN A 14 15.50 0.62 -10.25
CA GLN A 14 15.75 2.03 -10.56
C GLN A 14 15.95 2.82 -9.27
N GLY A 15 17.09 3.51 -9.15
CA GLY A 15 17.53 4.13 -7.90
C GLY A 15 18.28 3.19 -6.95
N ILE A 16 18.90 2.11 -7.48
CA ILE A 16 19.58 1.08 -6.67
C ILE A 16 20.68 1.63 -5.75
N THR A 17 21.36 2.71 -6.13
CA THR A 17 22.43 3.30 -5.30
C THR A 17 21.92 4.25 -4.22
N GLY A 18 20.60 4.49 -4.17
CA GLY A 18 19.95 5.20 -3.08
C GLY A 18 19.76 4.32 -1.83
N ARG A 19 19.48 4.95 -0.68
CA ARG A 19 19.30 4.24 0.60
C ARG A 19 18.28 3.09 0.51
N ASP A 20 17.08 3.41 0.04
CA ASP A 20 15.97 2.44 0.02
C ASP A 20 16.12 1.45 -1.13
N GLY A 21 16.59 1.90 -2.29
CA GLY A 21 16.89 1.04 -3.44
C GLY A 21 17.95 -0.01 -3.10
N SER A 22 19.06 0.38 -2.46
CA SER A 22 20.13 -0.54 -2.05
C SER A 22 19.64 -1.53 -1.00
N PHE A 23 18.95 -1.04 0.04
CA PHE A 23 18.44 -1.86 1.13
C PHE A 23 17.44 -2.91 0.60
N HIS A 24 16.46 -2.49 -0.21
CA HIS A 24 15.46 -3.41 -0.72
C HIS A 24 15.97 -4.31 -1.84
N ALA A 25 16.97 -3.90 -2.63
CA ALA A 25 17.65 -4.79 -3.57
C ALA A 25 18.29 -5.99 -2.85
N ALA A 26 19.00 -5.75 -1.74
CA ALA A 26 19.55 -6.81 -0.91
C ALA A 26 18.45 -7.72 -0.37
N GLN A 27 17.40 -7.14 0.24
CA GLN A 27 16.29 -7.91 0.82
C GLN A 27 15.52 -8.73 -0.24
N MET A 28 15.33 -8.23 -1.46
CA MET A 28 14.68 -8.97 -2.54
C MET A 28 15.53 -10.15 -2.99
N ARG A 29 16.83 -9.95 -3.15
CA ARG A 29 17.78 -11.02 -3.49
C ARG A 29 17.85 -12.08 -2.39
N ASP A 30 17.96 -11.65 -1.13
CA ASP A 30 18.04 -12.56 0.02
C ASP A 30 16.73 -13.34 0.22
N TYR A 31 15.59 -12.80 -0.24
CA TYR A 31 14.32 -13.52 -0.32
C TYR A 31 14.27 -14.58 -1.43
N GLY A 32 15.17 -14.51 -2.42
CA GLY A 32 15.22 -15.41 -3.58
C GLY A 32 14.79 -14.78 -4.92
N THR A 33 14.49 -13.48 -4.94
CA THR A 33 14.12 -12.77 -6.18
C THR A 33 15.37 -12.57 -7.05
N ARG A 34 15.25 -12.79 -8.36
CA ARG A 34 16.35 -12.57 -9.31
C ARG A 34 16.51 -11.08 -9.61
N VAL A 35 17.27 -10.38 -8.76
CA VAL A 35 17.68 -8.99 -9.00
C VAL A 35 18.89 -8.98 -9.94
N ALA A 36 18.66 -8.67 -11.23
CA ALA A 36 19.68 -8.81 -12.27
C ALA A 36 20.57 -7.58 -12.43
N GLY A 37 20.11 -6.43 -11.95
CA GLY A 37 20.83 -5.16 -12.08
C GLY A 37 20.07 -4.02 -11.41
N GLY A 38 20.68 -2.85 -11.44
CA GLY A 38 19.97 -1.62 -11.14
C GLY A 38 20.45 -0.47 -11.99
N VAL A 39 19.67 0.61 -11.96
CA VAL A 39 19.94 1.79 -12.77
C VAL A 39 20.17 2.98 -11.85
N THR A 40 21.26 3.70 -12.08
CA THR A 40 21.45 5.04 -11.54
C THR A 40 22.26 5.83 -12.55
N PRO A 41 21.68 6.87 -13.20
CA PRO A 41 22.39 7.68 -14.17
C PRO A 41 23.69 8.28 -13.61
N GLY A 42 24.78 8.14 -14.36
CA GLY A 42 26.14 8.58 -14.00
C GLY A 42 26.89 7.61 -13.08
N LYS A 43 26.38 6.40 -12.87
CA LYS A 43 26.99 5.36 -12.00
C LYS A 43 27.08 3.99 -12.68
N GLY A 44 26.93 3.92 -14.00
CA GLY A 44 27.17 2.70 -14.77
C GLY A 44 28.55 2.08 -14.49
N GLY A 45 28.61 0.76 -14.43
CA GLY A 45 29.82 0.00 -14.14
C GLY A 45 30.15 -0.16 -12.65
N MET A 46 29.38 0.44 -11.75
CA MET A 46 29.44 0.15 -10.31
C MET A 46 28.72 -1.16 -9.97
N GLU A 47 28.89 -1.60 -8.73
CA GLU A 47 28.08 -2.68 -8.14
C GLU A 47 27.48 -2.24 -6.79
N VAL A 48 26.28 -2.71 -6.50
CA VAL A 48 25.62 -2.57 -5.20
C VAL A 48 25.31 -3.97 -4.66
N HIS A 49 25.93 -4.36 -3.56
CA HIS A 49 25.84 -5.73 -3.04
C HIS A 49 26.22 -6.82 -4.07
N GLY A 50 27.07 -6.53 -5.05
CA GLY A 50 27.40 -7.46 -6.14
C GLY A 50 26.35 -7.52 -7.25
N ILE A 51 25.41 -6.58 -7.28
CA ILE A 51 24.43 -6.39 -8.36
C ILE A 51 24.98 -5.29 -9.29
N PRO A 52 25.10 -5.52 -10.61
CA PRO A 52 25.66 -4.54 -11.54
C PRO A 52 24.75 -3.32 -11.66
N VAL A 53 25.37 -2.14 -11.79
CA VAL A 53 24.70 -0.87 -12.00
C VAL A 53 24.93 -0.39 -13.44
N PHE A 54 23.86 0.07 -14.07
CA PHE A 54 23.84 0.63 -15.43
C PHE A 54 23.44 2.11 -15.39
N ASP A 55 23.77 2.84 -16.46
CA ASP A 55 23.39 4.26 -16.58
C ASP A 55 21.96 4.45 -17.07
N SER A 56 21.42 3.50 -17.84
CA SER A 56 20.05 3.52 -18.36
C SER A 56 19.32 2.18 -18.28
N MET A 57 17.99 2.23 -18.32
CA MET A 57 17.15 1.03 -18.43
C MET A 57 17.36 0.29 -19.75
N GLU A 58 17.62 0.99 -20.86
CA GLU A 58 17.90 0.36 -22.16
C GLU A 58 19.13 -0.56 -22.08
N GLU A 59 20.24 -0.05 -21.56
CA GLU A 59 21.46 -0.84 -21.35
C GLU A 59 21.22 -2.01 -20.41
N ALA A 60 20.55 -1.75 -19.29
CA ALA A 60 20.26 -2.76 -18.28
C ALA A 60 19.39 -3.89 -18.83
N VAL A 61 18.33 -3.57 -19.57
CA VAL A 61 17.46 -4.57 -20.21
C VAL A 61 18.22 -5.34 -21.29
N ALA A 62 18.98 -4.65 -22.14
CA ALA A 62 19.78 -5.31 -23.19
C ALA A 62 20.80 -6.31 -22.60
N ALA A 63 21.42 -5.97 -21.47
CA ALA A 63 22.41 -6.82 -20.81
C ALA A 63 21.79 -8.00 -20.03
N THR A 64 20.59 -7.83 -19.46
CA THR A 64 20.03 -8.77 -18.48
C THR A 64 18.80 -9.54 -18.96
N GLY A 65 18.10 -9.02 -19.97
CA GLY A 65 16.79 -9.52 -20.40
C GLY A 65 15.69 -9.35 -19.35
N ALA A 66 15.86 -8.45 -18.38
CA ALA A 66 14.88 -8.21 -17.34
C ALA A 66 13.56 -7.66 -17.91
N ASP A 67 12.44 -8.19 -17.41
CA ASP A 67 11.08 -7.84 -17.82
C ASP A 67 10.30 -7.07 -16.74
N THR A 68 10.93 -6.86 -15.57
CA THR A 68 10.34 -6.23 -14.40
C THR A 68 11.24 -5.12 -13.87
N SER A 69 10.67 -3.98 -13.50
CA SER A 69 11.38 -2.86 -12.88
C SER A 69 10.70 -2.44 -11.58
N VAL A 70 11.49 -2.16 -10.55
CA VAL A 70 11.01 -1.53 -9.31
C VAL A 70 11.70 -0.19 -9.08
N ILE A 71 10.90 0.81 -8.74
CA ILE A 71 11.31 2.21 -8.69
C ILE A 71 11.36 2.70 -7.24
N TYR A 72 12.55 3.15 -6.83
CA TYR A 72 12.84 3.78 -5.54
C TYR A 72 13.35 5.22 -5.70
N VAL A 73 13.10 5.85 -6.86
CA VAL A 73 13.56 7.22 -7.14
C VAL A 73 12.64 8.25 -6.48
N PRO A 74 13.13 9.45 -6.13
CA PRO A 74 12.29 10.53 -5.59
C PRO A 74 11.12 10.91 -6.52
N PRO A 75 10.01 11.47 -5.98
CA PRO A 75 8.78 11.73 -6.74
C PRO A 75 8.99 12.63 -7.96
N ALA A 76 9.93 13.59 -7.87
CA ALA A 76 10.27 14.49 -8.97
C ALA A 76 10.82 13.77 -10.22
N PHE A 77 11.30 12.54 -10.08
CA PHE A 77 11.92 11.75 -11.16
C PHE A 77 11.18 10.44 -11.44
N ALA A 78 10.17 10.10 -10.64
CA ALA A 78 9.52 8.79 -10.69
C ALA A 78 8.71 8.59 -11.98
N VAL A 79 8.11 9.65 -12.52
CA VAL A 79 7.35 9.59 -13.77
C VAL A 79 8.28 9.30 -14.95
N ASP A 80 9.42 9.98 -15.02
CA ASP A 80 10.43 9.72 -16.06
C ASP A 80 10.99 8.31 -15.95
N ALA A 81 11.24 7.80 -14.73
CA ALA A 81 11.66 6.42 -14.51
C ALA A 81 10.59 5.37 -14.94
N ILE A 82 9.30 5.70 -14.84
CA ILE A 82 8.23 4.83 -15.37
C ILE A 82 8.29 4.82 -16.89
N TYR A 83 8.39 5.97 -17.55
CA TYR A 83 8.52 6.05 -19.01
C TYR A 83 9.76 5.29 -19.48
N GLU A 84 10.91 5.53 -18.86
CA GLU A 84 12.19 4.89 -19.22
C GLU A 84 12.10 3.36 -19.15
N ALA A 85 11.50 2.80 -18.10
CA ALA A 85 11.31 1.37 -17.98
C ALA A 85 10.39 0.81 -19.08
N VAL A 86 9.26 1.45 -19.33
CA VAL A 86 8.29 1.01 -20.34
C VAL A 86 8.89 1.07 -21.74
N ASP A 87 9.59 2.16 -22.07
CA ASP A 87 10.21 2.38 -23.37
C ASP A 87 11.39 1.41 -23.59
N ALA A 88 12.08 0.98 -22.53
CA ALA A 88 13.08 -0.08 -22.56
C ALA A 88 12.48 -1.50 -22.73
N GLY A 89 11.15 -1.64 -22.76
CA GLY A 89 10.46 -2.91 -23.04
C GLY A 89 10.04 -3.73 -21.83
N VAL A 90 10.21 -3.19 -20.61
CA VAL A 90 9.74 -3.82 -19.35
C VAL A 90 8.23 -4.01 -19.39
N LYS A 91 7.75 -5.17 -18.91
CA LYS A 91 6.33 -5.54 -18.89
C LYS A 91 5.64 -5.28 -17.57
N LEU A 92 6.39 -5.28 -16.47
CA LEU A 92 5.89 -4.95 -15.13
C LEU A 92 6.73 -3.85 -14.48
N VAL A 93 6.11 -2.72 -14.17
CA VAL A 93 6.71 -1.63 -13.42
C VAL A 93 6.06 -1.55 -12.05
N VAL A 94 6.86 -1.50 -10.99
CA VAL A 94 6.41 -1.34 -9.60
C VAL A 94 6.94 -0.03 -9.06
N CYS A 95 6.06 0.95 -8.86
CA CYS A 95 6.45 2.26 -8.35
C CYS A 95 6.16 2.36 -6.85
N ILE A 96 7.22 2.33 -6.03
CA ILE A 96 7.11 2.42 -4.57
C ILE A 96 6.90 3.87 -4.14
N THR A 97 7.48 4.81 -4.87
CA THR A 97 7.54 6.24 -4.57
C THR A 97 6.17 6.84 -4.24
N GLU A 98 6.08 7.51 -3.10
CA GLU A 98 4.93 8.31 -2.69
C GLU A 98 5.14 9.79 -3.07
N GLY A 99 4.03 10.50 -3.29
CA GLY A 99 4.04 11.96 -3.49
C GLY A 99 4.22 12.39 -4.94
N ILE A 100 3.96 11.49 -5.90
CA ILE A 100 3.92 11.85 -7.32
C ILE A 100 2.67 12.69 -7.60
N PRO A 101 2.76 13.82 -8.31
CA PRO A 101 1.58 14.61 -8.66
C PRO A 101 0.57 13.79 -9.47
N ALA A 102 -0.71 13.81 -9.06
CA ALA A 102 -1.77 13.08 -9.75
C ALA A 102 -1.89 13.44 -11.24
N ASN A 103 -1.65 14.70 -11.60
CA ASN A 103 -1.66 15.16 -13.00
C ASN A 103 -0.55 14.54 -13.86
N ASP A 104 0.55 14.12 -13.26
CA ASP A 104 1.58 13.40 -14.01
C ASP A 104 1.16 11.94 -14.18
N MET A 105 0.54 11.37 -13.15
CA MET A 105 0.01 10.01 -13.19
C MET A 105 -1.12 9.82 -14.22
N THR A 106 -1.97 10.83 -14.43
CA THR A 106 -3.03 10.78 -15.47
C THR A 106 -2.46 10.67 -16.89
N ARG A 107 -1.20 11.06 -17.11
CA ARG A 107 -0.52 10.97 -18.41
C ARG A 107 0.25 9.67 -18.57
N VAL A 108 0.95 9.23 -17.52
CA VAL A 108 1.82 8.04 -17.60
C VAL A 108 1.02 6.74 -17.60
N VAL A 109 -0.09 6.64 -16.86
CA VAL A 109 -0.89 5.40 -16.79
C VAL A 109 -1.42 4.98 -18.17
N PRO A 110 -2.03 5.88 -18.99
CA PRO A 110 -2.40 5.54 -20.36
C PRO A 110 -1.23 5.10 -21.24
N HIS A 111 -0.05 5.71 -21.10
CA HIS A 111 1.15 5.32 -21.85
C HIS A 111 1.58 3.89 -21.52
N VAL A 112 1.66 3.56 -20.22
CA VAL A 112 1.98 2.20 -19.76
C VAL A 112 1.00 1.18 -20.36
N LYS A 113 -0.31 1.48 -20.31
CA LYS A 113 -1.35 0.62 -20.88
C LYS A 113 -1.22 0.47 -22.40
N ALA A 114 -0.95 1.56 -23.13
CA ALA A 114 -0.79 1.55 -24.58
C ALA A 114 0.44 0.74 -25.02
N ALA A 115 1.50 0.70 -24.20
CA ALA A 115 2.68 -0.12 -24.42
C ALA A 115 2.48 -1.62 -24.07
N GLY A 116 1.30 -1.99 -23.55
CA GLY A 116 1.01 -3.35 -23.10
C GLY A 116 1.81 -3.75 -21.85
N ALA A 117 2.24 -2.77 -21.06
CA ALA A 117 2.89 -2.99 -19.77
C ALA A 117 1.88 -2.82 -18.62
N ARG A 118 2.25 -3.27 -17.43
CA ARG A 118 1.49 -3.11 -16.19
C ARG A 118 2.25 -2.22 -15.21
N LEU A 119 1.55 -1.31 -14.55
CA LEU A 119 2.06 -0.51 -13.44
C LEU A 119 1.36 -0.90 -12.15
N ILE A 120 2.13 -1.24 -11.11
CA ILE A 120 1.68 -1.37 -9.71
C ILE A 120 2.13 -0.12 -8.96
N GLY A 121 1.20 0.52 -8.23
CA GLY A 121 1.42 1.81 -7.59
C GLY A 121 1.00 3.01 -8.45
N PRO A 122 1.50 4.22 -8.16
CA PRO A 122 2.56 4.55 -7.19
C PRO A 122 2.09 4.46 -5.73
N ASN A 123 2.93 4.91 -4.79
CA ASN A 123 2.64 4.91 -3.35
C ASN A 123 2.15 3.54 -2.85
N CYS A 124 2.94 2.50 -3.15
CA CYS A 124 2.55 1.13 -2.88
C CYS A 124 3.69 0.32 -2.24
N PRO A 125 3.37 -0.76 -1.50
CA PRO A 125 4.39 -1.64 -0.97
C PRO A 125 4.97 -2.63 -2.02
N GLY A 126 4.42 -2.63 -3.24
CA GLY A 126 4.72 -3.59 -4.30
C GLY A 126 3.92 -4.89 -4.17
N LEU A 127 4.53 -6.00 -4.56
CA LEU A 127 3.89 -7.32 -4.58
C LEU A 127 4.84 -8.45 -4.17
N ILE A 128 4.27 -9.52 -3.63
CA ILE A 128 5.01 -10.70 -3.15
C ILE A 128 4.21 -11.97 -3.44
N THR A 129 4.85 -12.94 -4.07
CA THR A 129 4.37 -14.32 -4.21
C THR A 129 5.23 -15.18 -3.28
N PRO A 130 4.67 -15.71 -2.17
CA PRO A 130 5.46 -16.41 -1.17
C PRO A 130 6.24 -17.58 -1.75
N GLY A 131 7.51 -17.72 -1.38
CA GLY A 131 8.40 -18.78 -1.88
C GLY A 131 8.80 -18.66 -3.36
N ALA A 132 8.43 -17.57 -4.04
CA ALA A 132 8.79 -17.30 -5.42
C ALA A 132 9.58 -16.00 -5.58
N SER A 133 8.91 -14.86 -5.49
CA SER A 133 9.52 -13.54 -5.72
C SER A 133 8.86 -12.47 -4.86
N LYS A 134 9.64 -11.45 -4.51
CA LYS A 134 9.20 -10.23 -3.86
C LYS A 134 9.72 -9.04 -4.66
N VAL A 135 8.81 -8.15 -5.07
CA VAL A 135 9.15 -6.91 -5.76
C VAL A 135 8.57 -5.74 -4.98
N GLY A 136 9.40 -5.06 -4.18
CA GLY A 136 8.98 -3.95 -3.33
C GLY A 136 9.45 -4.07 -1.88
N ILE A 137 8.67 -3.52 -0.95
CA ILE A 137 9.07 -3.30 0.45
C ILE A 137 8.43 -4.25 1.46
N MET A 138 7.43 -5.05 1.06
CA MET A 138 6.72 -6.00 1.93
C MET A 138 7.65 -6.99 2.67
N PRO A 139 7.61 -7.14 4.00
CA PRO A 139 8.52 -8.06 4.68
C PRO A 139 8.26 -9.53 4.28
N GLY A 140 9.30 -10.24 3.85
CA GLY A 140 9.17 -11.64 3.44
C GLY A 140 8.94 -12.62 4.60
N SER A 141 9.18 -12.18 5.85
CA SER A 141 9.06 -13.01 7.05
C SER A 141 7.63 -13.20 7.55
N ILE A 142 6.67 -12.44 7.04
CA ILE A 142 5.26 -12.50 7.49
C ILE A 142 4.37 -13.32 6.57
N VAL A 143 4.87 -13.72 5.39
CA VAL A 143 4.11 -14.48 4.40
C VAL A 143 4.35 -15.98 4.56
N LEU A 144 3.38 -16.76 4.12
CA LEU A 144 3.43 -18.22 4.03
C LEU A 144 2.80 -18.63 2.70
N GLU A 145 3.36 -19.61 1.99
CA GLU A 145 2.74 -20.12 0.75
C GLU A 145 1.36 -20.73 1.06
N GLY A 146 0.35 -20.32 0.29
CA GLY A 146 -1.03 -20.74 0.48
C GLY A 146 -1.95 -20.31 -0.64
N GLY A 147 -3.26 -20.41 -0.42
CA GLY A 147 -4.27 -20.21 -1.47
C GLY A 147 -5.01 -18.86 -1.43
N VAL A 148 -4.67 -17.96 -0.50
CA VAL A 148 -5.42 -16.69 -0.34
C VAL A 148 -4.74 -15.57 -1.13
N GLY A 149 -5.43 -15.03 -2.12
CA GLY A 149 -5.00 -13.81 -2.81
C GLY A 149 -5.25 -12.59 -1.92
N VAL A 150 -4.34 -11.63 -1.90
CA VAL A 150 -4.51 -10.39 -1.13
C VAL A 150 -4.32 -9.18 -2.06
N VAL A 151 -5.29 -8.28 -2.11
CA VAL A 151 -5.17 -6.98 -2.80
C VAL A 151 -5.51 -5.84 -1.84
N SER A 152 -4.71 -4.77 -1.86
CA SER A 152 -4.86 -3.69 -0.88
C SER A 152 -4.34 -2.34 -1.37
N ARG A 153 -5.00 -1.25 -0.94
CA ARG A 153 -4.50 0.13 -1.14
C ARG A 153 -3.43 0.54 -0.14
N SER A 154 -3.33 -0.12 1.01
CA SER A 154 -2.47 0.28 2.12
C SER A 154 -1.22 -0.58 2.26
N GLY A 155 -0.13 -0.03 2.76
CA GLY A 155 1.07 -0.80 3.10
C GLY A 155 0.88 -1.64 4.36
N THR A 156 1.00 -1.03 5.53
CA THR A 156 1.05 -1.73 6.82
C THR A 156 -0.22 -2.50 7.17
N LEU A 157 -1.39 -2.02 6.74
CA LEU A 157 -2.65 -2.74 6.93
C LEU A 157 -2.68 -4.08 6.17
N THR A 158 -2.02 -4.13 5.01
CA THR A 158 -1.81 -5.39 4.28
C THR A 158 -0.96 -6.35 5.09
N TYR A 159 0.05 -5.85 5.80
CA TYR A 159 0.94 -6.69 6.61
C TYR A 159 0.19 -7.32 7.78
N GLU A 160 -0.72 -6.58 8.40
CA GLU A 160 -1.59 -7.11 9.47
C GLU A 160 -2.52 -8.21 8.95
N ALA A 161 -3.14 -8.02 7.79
CA ALA A 161 -4.01 -9.03 7.19
C ALA A 161 -3.22 -10.29 6.77
N ILE A 162 -2.08 -10.11 6.10
CA ILE A 162 -1.16 -11.21 5.75
C ILE A 162 -0.78 -11.98 7.02
N ARG A 163 -0.34 -11.28 8.06
CA ARG A 163 0.09 -11.91 9.31
C ARG A 163 -1.05 -12.66 9.98
N ALA A 164 -2.27 -12.12 10.00
CA ALA A 164 -3.44 -12.79 10.54
C ALA A 164 -3.73 -14.11 9.79
N LEU A 165 -3.68 -14.11 8.45
CA LEU A 165 -3.86 -15.30 7.62
C LEU A 165 -2.75 -16.34 7.84
N THR A 166 -1.50 -15.88 7.90
CA THR A 166 -0.32 -16.73 8.12
C THR A 166 -0.37 -17.43 9.47
N LEU A 167 -0.77 -16.73 10.55
CA LEU A 167 -0.87 -17.32 11.89
C LEU A 167 -1.94 -18.41 11.98
N GLU A 168 -2.98 -18.33 11.15
CA GLU A 168 -4.02 -19.34 11.03
C GLU A 168 -3.69 -20.45 10.01
N GLY A 169 -2.47 -20.44 9.46
CA GLY A 169 -1.97 -21.46 8.54
C GLY A 169 -2.58 -21.43 7.13
N MET A 170 -3.27 -20.34 6.76
CA MET A 170 -3.92 -20.23 5.44
C MET A 170 -2.92 -19.89 4.32
N GLY A 171 -1.91 -19.08 4.64
CA GLY A 171 -0.93 -18.57 3.69
C GLY A 171 -1.54 -17.69 2.60
N GLN A 172 -0.74 -17.34 1.60
CA GLN A 172 -1.10 -16.46 0.49
C GLN A 172 -0.60 -17.00 -0.85
N SER A 173 -1.37 -16.78 -1.91
CA SER A 173 -0.95 -17.09 -3.29
C SER A 173 -0.08 -15.95 -3.82
N THR A 174 -0.63 -14.75 -3.91
CA THR A 174 0.08 -13.50 -4.19
C THR A 174 -0.56 -12.37 -3.39
N CYS A 175 0.28 -11.49 -2.84
CA CYS A 175 -0.16 -10.24 -2.20
C CYS A 175 0.23 -9.05 -3.07
N VAL A 176 -0.72 -8.18 -3.39
CA VAL A 176 -0.53 -7.00 -4.23
C VAL A 176 -0.98 -5.75 -3.50
N GLY A 177 -0.04 -4.85 -3.21
CA GLY A 177 -0.37 -3.49 -2.81
C GLY A 177 -0.51 -2.61 -4.05
N ILE A 178 -1.74 -2.18 -4.36
CA ILE A 178 -2.02 -1.40 -5.58
C ILE A 178 -1.72 0.09 -5.44
N GLY A 179 -1.70 0.59 -4.20
CA GLY A 179 -1.29 1.95 -3.84
C GLY A 179 -2.40 2.84 -3.29
N GLY A 180 -2.00 3.86 -2.53
CA GLY A 180 -2.90 4.81 -1.85
C GLY A 180 -3.17 6.10 -2.63
N ASP A 181 -2.56 6.27 -3.80
CA ASP A 181 -2.71 7.48 -4.61
C ASP A 181 -4.05 7.49 -5.38
N PRO A 182 -4.55 8.67 -5.79
CA PRO A 182 -5.83 8.79 -6.49
C PRO A 182 -5.80 8.28 -7.93
N VAL A 183 -4.61 8.15 -8.53
CA VAL A 183 -4.42 7.64 -9.90
C VAL A 183 -3.33 6.59 -9.85
N ILE A 184 -3.73 5.33 -9.92
CA ILE A 184 -2.86 4.14 -9.86
C ILE A 184 -2.90 3.38 -11.19
N GLY A 185 -1.88 2.54 -11.42
CA GLY A 185 -1.77 1.76 -12.66
C GLY A 185 -2.67 0.52 -12.72
N THR A 186 -2.77 -0.22 -11.61
CA THR A 186 -3.52 -1.47 -11.49
C THR A 186 -4.58 -1.30 -10.41
N SER A 187 -5.83 -1.61 -10.74
CA SER A 187 -7.00 -1.46 -9.87
C SER A 187 -7.32 -2.72 -9.06
N PHE A 188 -8.32 -2.63 -8.17
CA PHE A 188 -8.91 -3.81 -7.56
C PHE A 188 -9.46 -4.79 -8.60
N VAL A 189 -10.19 -4.30 -9.61
CA VAL A 189 -10.78 -5.13 -10.67
C VAL A 189 -9.71 -5.91 -11.42
N ASP A 190 -8.59 -5.26 -11.78
CA ASP A 190 -7.46 -5.93 -12.44
C ASP A 190 -6.90 -7.10 -11.60
N CYS A 191 -6.76 -6.90 -10.30
CA CYS A 191 -6.29 -7.94 -9.38
C CYS A 191 -7.33 -9.05 -9.19
N LEU A 192 -8.60 -8.70 -9.03
CA LEU A 192 -9.70 -9.65 -8.84
C LEU A 192 -9.87 -10.55 -10.07
N GLU A 193 -9.78 -9.99 -11.27
CA GLU A 193 -9.78 -10.76 -12.52
C GLU A 193 -8.57 -11.70 -12.58
N ALA A 194 -7.37 -11.22 -12.22
CA ALA A 194 -6.18 -12.07 -12.21
C ALA A 194 -6.29 -13.21 -11.19
N PHE A 195 -6.82 -12.94 -9.99
CA PHE A 195 -7.04 -13.95 -8.95
C PHE A 195 -8.12 -14.96 -9.32
N GLU A 196 -9.22 -14.53 -9.97
CA GLU A 196 -10.25 -15.44 -10.49
C GLU A 196 -9.63 -16.45 -11.48
N ASN A 197 -8.71 -15.98 -12.33
CA ASN A 197 -8.05 -16.81 -13.33
C ASN A 197 -6.88 -17.66 -12.80
N ASP A 198 -6.36 -17.39 -11.59
CA ASP A 198 -5.25 -18.15 -11.00
C ASP A 198 -5.73 -19.41 -10.25
N PRO A 199 -5.46 -20.63 -10.73
CA PRO A 199 -5.94 -21.85 -10.09
C PRO A 199 -5.34 -22.11 -8.70
N ALA A 200 -4.23 -21.45 -8.33
CA ALA A 200 -3.67 -21.56 -6.98
C ALA A 200 -4.45 -20.72 -5.96
N THR A 201 -5.16 -19.69 -6.41
CA THR A 201 -5.99 -18.84 -5.56
C THR A 201 -7.37 -19.48 -5.35
N VAL A 202 -7.75 -19.69 -4.08
CA VAL A 202 -9.03 -20.28 -3.66
C VAL A 202 -9.96 -19.29 -2.98
N ALA A 203 -9.43 -18.18 -2.46
CA ALA A 203 -10.19 -17.07 -1.87
C ALA A 203 -9.40 -15.77 -2.02
N VAL A 204 -10.09 -14.63 -1.96
CA VAL A 204 -9.45 -13.31 -2.05
C VAL A 204 -9.81 -12.45 -0.85
N VAL A 205 -8.80 -11.77 -0.29
CA VAL A 205 -8.94 -10.71 0.70
C VAL A 205 -8.72 -9.36 0.01
N MET A 206 -9.73 -8.50 0.07
CA MET A 206 -9.69 -7.15 -0.48
C MET A 206 -9.65 -6.11 0.64
N ILE A 207 -8.64 -5.23 0.65
CA ILE A 207 -8.45 -4.21 1.68
C ILE A 207 -8.56 -2.83 1.05
N GLY A 208 -9.70 -2.20 1.27
CA GLY A 208 -10.01 -0.85 0.82
C GLY A 208 -9.88 0.20 1.91
N GLU A 209 -10.07 1.44 1.51
CA GLU A 209 -10.09 2.61 2.39
C GLU A 209 -11.14 3.64 1.92
N ILE A 210 -11.25 4.77 2.60
CA ILE A 210 -12.13 5.88 2.16
C ILE A 210 -11.58 6.54 0.88
N GLY A 211 -12.46 7.24 0.15
CA GLY A 211 -12.11 8.04 -1.03
C GLY A 211 -12.10 7.26 -2.34
N GLY A 212 -12.55 7.88 -3.43
CA GLY A 212 -12.77 7.20 -4.73
C GLY A 212 -14.00 6.30 -4.74
N GLY A 213 -14.17 5.53 -5.82
CA GLY A 213 -15.28 4.60 -6.04
C GLY A 213 -14.83 3.17 -6.39
N ASP A 214 -13.53 2.88 -6.23
CA ASP A 214 -12.89 1.66 -6.73
C ASP A 214 -13.42 0.40 -6.04
N GLU A 215 -13.78 0.48 -4.75
CA GLU A 215 -14.35 -0.63 -3.99
C GLU A 215 -15.81 -0.91 -4.39
N GLU A 216 -16.58 0.11 -4.77
CA GLU A 216 -17.91 -0.05 -5.34
C GLU A 216 -17.85 -0.71 -6.73
N GLU A 217 -16.92 -0.28 -7.58
CA GLU A 217 -16.66 -0.92 -8.88
C GLU A 217 -16.19 -2.38 -8.70
N ALA A 218 -15.31 -2.63 -7.73
CA ALA A 218 -14.91 -3.98 -7.36
C ALA A 218 -16.09 -4.84 -6.90
N ALA A 219 -17.03 -4.27 -6.13
CA ALA A 219 -18.24 -4.98 -5.70
C ALA A 219 -19.11 -5.39 -6.90
N GLU A 220 -19.27 -4.52 -7.90
CA GLU A 220 -19.98 -4.85 -9.14
C GLU A 220 -19.28 -6.00 -9.89
N PHE A 221 -17.96 -5.93 -10.04
CA PHE A 221 -17.18 -6.99 -10.68
C PHE A 221 -17.30 -8.33 -9.94
N ILE A 222 -17.20 -8.32 -8.60
CA ILE A 222 -17.33 -9.54 -7.78
C ILE A 222 -18.69 -10.20 -8.01
N ARG A 223 -19.77 -9.41 -7.93
CA ARG A 223 -21.14 -9.90 -8.14
C ARG A 223 -21.32 -10.55 -9.51
N ASP A 224 -20.77 -9.94 -10.54
CA ASP A 224 -21.09 -10.30 -11.93
C ASP A 224 -20.12 -11.33 -12.52
N ARG A 225 -18.88 -11.42 -12.01
CA ARG A 225 -17.78 -12.12 -12.69
C ARG A 225 -16.95 -13.06 -11.81
N MET A 226 -17.03 -12.97 -10.49
CA MET A 226 -16.21 -13.84 -9.63
C MET A 226 -16.98 -15.05 -9.15
N THR A 227 -16.31 -16.20 -9.16
CA THR A 227 -16.81 -17.43 -8.53
C THR A 227 -16.07 -17.74 -7.24
N LYS A 228 -14.83 -17.26 -7.10
CA LYS A 228 -14.05 -17.41 -5.87
C LYS A 228 -14.57 -16.50 -4.77
N PRO A 229 -14.64 -16.99 -3.52
CA PRO A 229 -15.09 -16.18 -2.41
C PRO A 229 -14.17 -14.98 -2.18
N VAL A 230 -14.79 -13.82 -1.97
CA VAL A 230 -14.10 -12.58 -1.59
C VAL A 230 -14.58 -12.14 -0.21
N VAL A 231 -13.63 -11.76 0.64
CA VAL A 231 -13.89 -11.06 1.91
C VAL A 231 -13.14 -9.74 1.92
N ALA A 232 -13.65 -8.77 2.65
CA ALA A 232 -13.09 -7.42 2.61
C ALA A 232 -12.86 -6.80 3.98
N PHE A 233 -12.01 -5.78 4.01
CA PHE A 233 -11.90 -4.83 5.11
C PHE A 233 -11.86 -3.41 4.53
N ILE A 234 -12.60 -2.47 5.13
CA ILE A 234 -12.63 -1.07 4.72
C ILE A 234 -12.15 -0.20 5.87
N ALA A 235 -11.00 0.43 5.68
CA ALA A 235 -10.42 1.39 6.62
C ALA A 235 -11.16 2.74 6.60
N GLY A 236 -10.97 3.55 7.66
CA GLY A 236 -11.47 4.92 7.70
C GLY A 236 -12.95 5.09 8.08
N ARG A 237 -13.59 4.09 8.69
CA ARG A 237 -14.99 4.15 9.18
C ARG A 237 -15.29 5.32 10.10
N THR A 238 -14.29 5.81 10.83
CA THR A 238 -14.41 6.93 11.78
C THR A 238 -13.80 8.22 11.24
N ALA A 239 -13.47 8.27 9.95
CA ALA A 239 -12.84 9.43 9.35
C ALA A 239 -13.82 10.62 9.24
N PRO A 240 -13.42 11.83 9.62
CA PRO A 240 -14.24 13.02 9.43
C PRO A 240 -14.34 13.39 7.93
N PRO A 241 -15.51 13.84 7.45
CA PRO A 241 -15.66 14.30 6.06
C PRO A 241 -14.70 15.45 5.70
N GLY A 242 -14.26 15.50 4.44
CA GLY A 242 -13.43 16.59 3.91
C GLY A 242 -12.00 16.66 4.43
N LYS A 243 -11.52 15.67 5.21
CA LYS A 243 -10.12 15.56 5.61
C LYS A 243 -9.41 14.45 4.84
N ARG A 244 -8.18 14.76 4.40
CA ARG A 244 -7.25 13.76 3.87
C ARG A 244 -6.64 12.95 5.02
N MET A 245 -6.67 11.63 4.90
CA MET A 245 -6.16 10.71 5.93
C MET A 245 -4.86 10.03 5.48
N GLY A 246 -3.73 10.71 5.63
CA GLY A 246 -2.42 10.17 5.23
C GLY A 246 -2.28 10.12 3.71
N HIS A 247 -2.74 9.02 3.10
CA HIS A 247 -2.68 8.81 1.65
C HIS A 247 -3.37 9.93 0.87
N ALA A 248 -2.84 10.21 -0.32
CA ALA A 248 -3.38 11.24 -1.22
C ALA A 248 -4.82 10.95 -1.65
N GLY A 249 -5.17 9.68 -1.88
CA GLY A 249 -6.51 9.24 -2.28
C GLY A 249 -7.53 9.12 -1.14
N ALA A 250 -7.08 9.12 0.12
CA ALA A 250 -7.93 8.90 1.29
C ALA A 250 -8.69 10.16 1.73
N ILE A 251 -9.61 10.65 0.90
CA ILE A 251 -10.45 11.82 1.16
C ILE A 251 -11.91 11.61 0.74
N ILE A 252 -12.84 11.93 1.63
CA ILE A 252 -14.29 11.91 1.36
C ILE A 252 -14.70 13.26 0.77
N THR A 253 -15.30 13.26 -0.43
CA THR A 253 -15.71 14.48 -1.14
C THR A 253 -17.18 14.38 -1.57
N GLY A 254 -17.98 15.40 -1.24
CA GLY A 254 -19.37 15.50 -1.71
C GLY A 254 -20.31 14.36 -1.26
N GLY A 255 -19.97 13.61 -0.21
CA GLY A 255 -20.72 12.44 0.25
C GLY A 255 -20.37 11.13 -0.46
N CYS A 256 -19.49 11.17 -1.47
CA CYS A 256 -18.97 10.00 -2.16
C CYS A 256 -17.65 9.51 -1.54
N GLY A 257 -17.38 8.21 -1.65
CA GLY A 257 -16.18 7.57 -1.10
C GLY A 257 -16.21 7.36 0.42
N THR A 258 -17.39 7.32 1.03
CA THR A 258 -17.53 6.98 2.45
C THR A 258 -17.28 5.49 2.68
N ALA A 259 -16.74 5.13 3.85
CA ALA A 259 -16.59 3.73 4.22
C ALA A 259 -17.94 3.00 4.25
N GLU A 260 -19.00 3.69 4.70
CA GLU A 260 -20.36 3.14 4.78
C GLU A 260 -20.93 2.79 3.40
N GLY A 261 -20.76 3.67 2.40
CA GLY A 261 -21.19 3.41 1.03
C GLY A 261 -20.48 2.18 0.43
N LYS A 262 -19.16 2.11 0.62
CA LYS A 262 -18.34 0.97 0.17
C LYS A 262 -18.74 -0.35 0.83
N ILE A 263 -18.97 -0.33 2.15
CA ILE A 263 -19.43 -1.51 2.91
C ILE A 263 -20.81 -1.96 2.40
N ALA A 264 -21.73 -1.03 2.16
CA ALA A 264 -23.05 -1.35 1.63
C ALA A 264 -22.98 -1.97 0.23
N ALA A 265 -22.15 -1.44 -0.67
CA ALA A 265 -21.94 -2.00 -2.01
C ALA A 265 -21.36 -3.42 -1.95
N LEU A 266 -20.36 -3.64 -1.10
CA LEU A 266 -19.75 -4.96 -0.91
C LEU A 266 -20.72 -5.98 -0.33
N HIS A 267 -21.51 -5.60 0.68
CA HIS A 267 -22.56 -6.48 1.20
C HIS A 267 -23.62 -6.81 0.15
N ALA A 268 -24.01 -5.85 -0.69
CA ALA A 268 -24.94 -6.08 -1.80
C ALA A 268 -24.36 -7.05 -2.86
N ALA A 269 -23.04 -7.12 -2.99
CA ALA A 269 -22.33 -8.10 -3.81
C ALA A 269 -22.08 -9.46 -3.11
N GLY A 270 -22.58 -9.66 -1.89
CA GLY A 270 -22.38 -10.89 -1.13
C GLY A 270 -21.03 -10.99 -0.41
N VAL A 271 -20.26 -9.90 -0.37
CA VAL A 271 -18.96 -9.86 0.30
C VAL A 271 -19.13 -9.62 1.79
N SER A 272 -18.49 -10.46 2.61
CA SER A 272 -18.40 -10.25 4.05
C SER A 272 -17.31 -9.23 4.36
N VAL A 273 -17.65 -8.21 5.16
CA VAL A 273 -16.71 -7.14 5.51
C VAL A 273 -16.32 -7.21 6.99
N ALA A 274 -15.05 -7.46 7.26
CA ALA A 274 -14.49 -7.55 8.61
C ALA A 274 -14.59 -6.23 9.38
N GLY A 275 -14.78 -6.30 10.70
CA GLY A 275 -14.67 -5.17 11.61
C GLY A 275 -13.22 -4.79 11.93
N SER A 276 -12.32 -5.78 11.86
CA SER A 276 -10.89 -5.63 12.09
C SER A 276 -10.08 -6.58 11.20
N PRO A 277 -8.81 -6.28 10.85
CA PRO A 277 -7.98 -7.18 10.05
C PRO A 277 -7.81 -8.58 10.66
N THR A 278 -7.88 -8.70 11.99
CA THR A 278 -7.77 -9.98 12.70
C THR A 278 -8.98 -10.90 12.51
N GLU A 279 -10.11 -10.39 12.02
CA GLU A 279 -11.31 -11.18 11.71
C GLU A 279 -11.27 -11.78 10.30
N LEU A 280 -10.38 -11.29 9.42
CA LEU A 280 -10.29 -11.74 8.03
C LEU A 280 -10.10 -13.26 7.89
N PRO A 281 -9.24 -13.95 8.66
CA PRO A 281 -9.09 -15.39 8.54
C PRO A 281 -10.40 -16.15 8.78
N GLU A 282 -11.17 -15.78 9.80
CA GLU A 282 -12.43 -16.46 10.10
C GLU A 282 -13.47 -16.24 9.00
N LEU A 283 -13.52 -15.05 8.41
CA LEU A 283 -14.39 -14.78 7.26
C LEU A 283 -13.97 -15.59 6.04
N VAL A 284 -12.66 -15.71 5.75
CA VAL A 284 -12.16 -16.57 4.66
C VAL A 284 -12.58 -18.02 4.90
N ARG A 285 -12.41 -18.53 6.12
CA ARG A 285 -12.82 -19.89 6.49
C ARG A 285 -14.31 -20.12 6.26
N CYS A 286 -15.16 -19.22 6.80
CA CYS A 286 -16.60 -19.29 6.61
C CYS A 286 -17.00 -19.28 5.13
N ALA A 287 -16.39 -18.40 4.33
CA ALA A 287 -16.67 -18.30 2.91
C ALA A 287 -16.28 -19.56 2.12
N LEU A 288 -15.13 -20.17 2.43
CA LEU A 288 -14.68 -21.43 1.85
C LEU A 288 -15.58 -22.62 2.24
N GLU A 289 -16.14 -22.60 3.45
CA GLU A 289 -17.05 -23.64 3.95
C GLU A 289 -18.51 -23.45 3.50
N GLY A 290 -18.82 -22.38 2.76
CA GLY A 290 -20.19 -22.04 2.34
C GLY A 290 -21.10 -21.63 3.50
N ARG A 291 -20.53 -21.15 4.61
CA ARG A 291 -21.27 -20.67 5.79
C ARG A 291 -21.48 -19.16 5.68
N ALA A 292 -22.66 -18.67 6.07
CA ALA A 292 -22.89 -17.23 6.21
C ALA A 292 -21.88 -16.67 7.24
N GLY A 293 -21.13 -15.63 6.86
CA GLY A 293 -20.04 -15.06 7.67
C GLY A 293 -20.49 -14.56 9.04
N VAL A 294 -19.51 -14.29 9.92
CA VAL A 294 -19.73 -13.78 11.28
C VAL A 294 -20.57 -12.49 11.22
N PRO A 295 -21.66 -12.36 12.00
CA PRO A 295 -22.45 -11.13 12.01
C PRO A 295 -21.58 -9.93 12.40
N ALA A 296 -21.72 -8.84 11.65
CA ALA A 296 -20.97 -7.61 11.90
C ALA A 296 -21.13 -7.15 13.37
N PRO A 297 -20.07 -6.66 14.02
CA PRO A 297 -20.20 -6.07 15.35
C PRO A 297 -21.21 -4.91 15.32
N PRO A 298 -22.00 -4.71 16.39
CA PRO A 298 -22.99 -3.65 16.43
C PRO A 298 -22.32 -2.30 16.17
N ALA A 299 -22.96 -1.47 15.34
CA ALA A 299 -22.49 -0.13 15.05
C ALA A 299 -22.24 0.66 16.36
N PRO A 300 -21.18 1.49 16.44
CA PRO A 300 -20.97 2.34 17.59
C PRO A 300 -22.21 3.22 17.79
N ALA A 301 -22.70 3.30 19.04
CA ALA A 301 -23.87 4.09 19.37
C ALA A 301 -23.70 5.54 18.85
N PRO A 302 -24.74 6.15 18.27
CA PRO A 302 -24.65 7.53 17.80
C PRO A 302 -24.20 8.42 18.95
N ALA A 303 -23.22 9.28 18.69
CA ALA A 303 -22.74 10.24 19.67
C ALA A 303 -23.94 11.05 20.18
N ALA A 304 -24.25 10.91 21.46
CA ALA A 304 -25.37 11.59 22.08
C ALA A 304 -25.27 13.09 21.80
N ALA A 305 -26.31 13.65 21.16
CA ALA A 305 -26.42 15.08 20.95
C ALA A 305 -26.23 15.78 22.30
N HIS A 306 -25.20 16.62 22.40
CA HIS A 306 -24.93 17.41 23.60
C HIS A 306 -26.02 18.48 23.78
N GLY A 307 -27.14 18.07 24.38
CA GLY A 307 -28.05 18.95 25.08
C GLY A 307 -27.36 19.47 26.34
N GLY A 308 -27.33 20.79 26.48
CA GLY A 308 -26.60 21.48 27.55
C GLY A 308 -27.06 21.05 28.93
N ALA A 309 -26.15 20.43 29.68
CA ALA A 309 -26.22 20.33 31.13
C ALA A 309 -24.81 20.57 31.69
N ARG A 310 -24.73 21.49 32.67
CA ARG A 310 -23.49 21.90 33.34
C ARG A 310 -22.77 20.68 33.94
N ARG A 311 -21.49 20.50 33.60
CA ARG A 311 -20.63 19.47 34.22
C ARG A 311 -20.13 19.96 35.58
N GLU A 312 -20.47 19.25 36.64
CA GLU A 312 -19.62 19.15 37.83
C GLU A 312 -18.40 18.27 37.52
N ALA A 313 -17.24 18.66 38.05
CA ALA A 313 -15.96 18.05 37.76
C ALA A 313 -15.80 16.68 38.45
N ALA A 314 -15.55 15.63 37.67
CA ALA A 314 -15.10 14.33 38.16
C ALA A 314 -13.55 14.28 38.23
N PRO A 315 -12.96 13.50 39.16
CA PRO A 315 -11.52 13.54 39.42
C PRO A 315 -10.70 12.83 38.33
N ALA A 316 -9.48 13.31 38.13
CA ALA A 316 -8.55 12.86 37.10
C ALA A 316 -8.14 11.39 37.28
N VAL A 317 -8.42 10.57 36.26
CA VAL A 317 -7.89 9.20 36.15
C VAL A 317 -6.56 9.24 35.42
N SER A 318 -5.54 8.72 36.09
CA SER A 318 -4.12 8.69 35.70
C SER A 318 -3.85 8.02 34.33
N ALA A 319 -3.02 8.70 33.52
CA ALA A 319 -2.51 8.31 32.20
C ALA A 319 -1.46 7.17 32.23
N ALA A 320 -1.64 6.16 33.09
CA ALA A 320 -0.69 5.06 33.23
C ALA A 320 -1.02 3.82 32.38
N ARG A 321 -2.26 3.67 31.90
CA ARG A 321 -2.70 2.43 31.22
C ARG A 321 -2.35 2.31 29.73
N ASN A 322 -2.07 3.42 29.04
CA ASN A 322 -1.77 3.41 27.59
C ASN A 322 -0.29 3.38 27.21
N ARG A 323 0.64 3.46 28.18
CA ARG A 323 2.09 3.38 27.89
C ARG A 323 2.62 1.95 27.80
N LEU A 324 1.92 0.97 28.37
CA LEU A 324 2.35 -0.43 28.34
C LEU A 324 2.07 -1.11 26.98
N SER A 325 1.02 -0.73 26.25
CA SER A 325 0.71 -1.32 24.93
C SER A 325 1.69 -0.85 23.85
N LEU A 326 2.05 0.44 23.85
CA LEU A 326 2.97 1.01 22.87
C LEU A 326 4.40 0.48 23.03
N ARG A 327 4.88 0.28 24.27
CA ARG A 327 6.20 -0.31 24.53
C ARG A 327 6.27 -1.79 24.17
N ARG A 328 5.19 -2.54 24.38
CA ARG A 328 5.11 -3.96 24.00
C ARG A 328 5.07 -4.15 22.49
N TRP A 329 4.45 -3.21 21.77
CA TRP A 329 4.43 -3.15 20.31
C TRP A 329 5.80 -2.76 19.74
N LEU A 330 6.43 -1.70 20.27
CA LEU A 330 7.78 -1.27 19.85
C LEU A 330 8.85 -2.34 20.13
N SER A 331 8.78 -3.04 21.26
CA SER A 331 9.71 -4.14 21.56
C SER A 331 9.57 -5.34 20.62
N SER A 332 8.39 -5.59 20.05
CA SER A 332 8.19 -6.67 19.07
C SER A 332 8.80 -6.38 17.69
N MET A 333 9.09 -5.11 17.38
CA MET A 333 9.70 -4.71 16.10
C MET A 333 11.23 -4.74 16.12
N THR A 334 11.85 -4.55 17.28
CA THR A 334 13.30 -4.70 17.46
C THR A 334 13.78 -6.15 17.34
N GLU A 335 12.90 -7.14 17.53
CA GLU A 335 13.22 -8.57 17.32
C GLU A 335 13.44 -8.95 15.85
N TYR A 336 13.14 -8.04 14.90
CA TYR A 336 13.29 -8.29 13.46
C TYR A 336 14.23 -7.31 12.73
N GLY A 337 15.11 -6.61 13.46
CA GLY A 337 16.22 -5.86 12.86
C GLY A 337 15.86 -4.54 12.16
N MET A 338 14.69 -3.94 12.44
CA MET A 338 14.34 -2.62 11.94
C MET A 338 14.57 -1.54 13.02
N PRO A 339 15.34 -0.46 12.76
CA PRO A 339 15.49 0.64 13.69
C PRO A 339 14.17 1.41 13.87
N ALA A 340 13.77 1.67 15.11
CA ALA A 340 12.54 2.41 15.43
C ALA A 340 12.52 3.87 14.91
N GLU A 341 13.67 4.39 14.51
CA GLU A 341 13.87 5.77 14.06
C GLU A 341 13.35 6.03 12.63
N THR A 342 13.11 4.99 11.83
CA THR A 342 12.64 5.15 10.43
C THR A 342 11.14 5.48 10.31
N PHE A 343 10.36 5.38 11.39
CA PHE A 343 8.90 5.58 11.37
C PHE A 343 8.45 6.98 11.84
N LEU A 344 9.26 7.72 12.59
CA LEU A 344 8.83 8.99 13.18
C LEU A 344 8.98 10.20 12.25
N GLU A 345 9.79 10.10 11.19
CA GLU A 345 9.96 11.19 10.21
C GLU A 345 9.02 11.09 9.00
N SER A 346 8.46 9.91 8.69
CA SER A 346 7.45 9.77 7.63
C SER A 346 6.03 10.10 8.09
N ALA A 347 5.77 10.12 9.40
CA ALA A 347 4.47 10.40 10.00
C ALA A 347 4.31 11.83 10.54
N GLY A 348 5.35 12.66 10.45
CA GLY A 348 5.37 14.02 11.01
C GLY A 348 5.55 15.09 9.95
N GLY A 349 4.45 15.62 9.43
CA GLY A 349 4.47 16.89 8.71
C GLY A 349 5.05 17.98 9.64
N SER A 350 6.25 18.45 9.36
CA SER A 350 6.91 19.50 10.11
C SER A 350 6.18 20.83 9.90
N SER A 351 5.24 21.14 10.77
CA SER A 351 4.90 22.52 11.09
C SER A 351 5.99 23.09 11.99
N GLU A 352 6.44 24.31 11.65
CA GLU A 352 7.27 25.21 12.45
C GLU A 352 8.80 25.02 12.39
N ARG A 353 9.43 25.79 11.49
CA ARG A 353 10.46 26.78 11.86
C ARG A 353 10.87 27.65 10.65
N PHE A 354 10.09 28.69 10.39
CA PHE A 354 10.60 29.91 9.76
C PHE A 354 10.33 31.07 10.71
N GLY A 355 11.35 31.44 11.47
CA GLY A 355 11.37 32.64 12.29
C GLY A 355 11.39 33.87 11.40
N CYS A 356 10.34 34.67 11.48
CA CYS A 356 10.33 36.03 10.94
C CYS A 356 11.11 36.94 11.92
N PRO A 357 12.15 37.67 11.50
CA PRO A 357 12.82 38.62 12.38
C PRO A 357 11.91 39.85 12.56
N MET A 358 11.49 40.10 13.80
CA MET A 358 10.93 41.38 14.21
C MET A 358 11.97 42.49 13.99
N MET A 359 11.77 43.31 12.95
CA MET A 359 12.36 44.64 12.90
C MET A 359 11.49 45.60 13.74
N SER A 360 12.14 46.16 14.75
CA SER A 360 11.67 47.27 15.58
C SER A 360 11.15 48.44 14.74
N ARG A 361 9.89 48.83 14.97
CA ARG A 361 9.39 50.17 14.64
C ARG A 361 9.02 50.87 15.93
N SER A 362 9.91 51.76 16.37
CA SER A 362 9.60 52.85 17.28
C SER A 362 8.62 53.81 16.60
N ASN A 363 7.59 54.18 17.34
CA ASN A 363 6.53 55.09 16.90
C ASN A 363 7.02 56.55 16.93
N GLN A 364 6.66 57.27 15.86
CA GLN A 364 6.36 58.70 15.71
C GLN A 364 6.98 59.75 16.65
N GLY A 365 7.53 60.79 16.02
CA GLY A 365 7.66 62.15 16.54
C GLY A 365 8.04 63.12 15.41
N ASP A 366 7.08 63.97 15.03
CA ASP A 366 7.15 65.35 14.54
C ASP A 366 8.28 65.81 13.59
N GLU A 367 7.91 66.31 12.40
CA GLU A 367 7.96 67.76 12.05
C GLU A 367 7.74 67.98 10.53
N GLN A 368 6.79 68.89 10.25
CA GLN A 368 6.52 69.68 9.03
C GLN A 368 5.87 69.02 7.80
#